data_AF-A0A3N7FUM4-F1
#
_entry.id   AF-A0A3N7FUM4-F1
#
_cell.length_a   1.000
_cell.length_b   1.000
_cell.length_c   1.000
_cell.angle_alpha   90.00
_cell.angle_beta   90.00
_cell.angle_gamma   90.00
#
_symmetry.space_group_name_H-M   'P 1'
#
loop_
_entity.id
_entity.type
_entity.pdbx_description
1 polymer ?
#
loop_
_entity_poly.entity_id
_entity_poly.type
_entity_poly.pdbx_seq_one_letter_code
_entity_poly.pdbx_strand_id
1 'polypeptide(L)'
;MSAGHTPGPWHRFAVYAHTEILTQTGELVAVVGSDALRANRSPNARLIAAAPDLLEAAQAAWNCIGELPPTQARVEVAQLLQAAIEKAIGVQP
;
A
#
# COMPACT_ATOMS: atom_id res chain seq x y z
N MET A 1 12.56 -14.46 -3.50
CA MET A 1 12.15 -13.27 -4.26
C MET A 1 11.17 -12.52 -3.36
N SER A 2 11.64 -11.47 -2.69
CA SER A 2 10.82 -10.64 -1.80
C SER A 2 9.84 -9.85 -2.65
N ALA A 3 8.53 -10.13 -2.50
CA ALA A 3 7.46 -9.30 -3.03
C ALA A 3 7.42 -7.99 -2.24
N GLY A 4 8.45 -7.18 -2.45
CA GLY A 4 8.66 -5.94 -1.72
C GLY A 4 7.66 -4.90 -2.20
N HIS A 5 7.06 -4.20 -1.25
CA HIS A 5 6.68 -2.81 -1.45
C HIS A 5 7.61 -2.14 -2.45
N THR A 6 7.08 -1.46 -3.46
CA THR A 6 7.92 -0.64 -4.33
C THR A 6 8.38 0.56 -3.52
N PRO A 7 9.60 0.59 -2.97
CA PRO A 7 9.99 1.66 -2.06
C PRO A 7 10.21 2.92 -2.90
N GLY A 8 9.65 4.05 -2.46
CA GLY A 8 10.00 5.35 -3.01
C GLY A 8 11.44 5.78 -2.63
N PRO A 9 11.96 6.90 -3.17
CA PRO A 9 11.29 7.89 -4.02
C PRO A 9 11.28 7.50 -5.50
N TRP A 10 10.22 7.90 -6.21
CA TRP A 10 10.05 7.64 -7.65
C TRP A 10 10.22 8.90 -8.48
N HIS A 11 10.75 8.75 -9.69
CA HIS A 11 10.84 9.81 -10.67
C HIS A 11 9.80 9.62 -11.77
N ARG A 12 9.18 10.71 -12.19
CA ARG A 12 8.29 10.74 -13.35
C ARG A 12 9.06 11.19 -14.58
N PHE A 13 8.95 10.44 -15.66
CA PHE A 13 9.50 10.81 -16.96
C PHE A 13 8.37 10.86 -17.99
N ALA A 14 8.11 12.05 -18.52
CA ALA A 14 7.05 12.24 -19.50
C ALA A 14 7.60 11.96 -20.90
N VAL A 15 7.06 10.93 -21.55
CA VAL A 15 7.25 10.62 -22.97
C VAL A 15 6.02 11.12 -23.73
N TYR A 16 6.16 11.46 -25.02
CA TYR A 16 5.10 12.08 -25.83
C TYR A 16 3.70 11.43 -25.70
N ALA A 17 3.60 10.12 -25.44
CA ALA A 17 2.34 9.38 -25.34
C ALA A 17 2.01 8.84 -23.93
N HIS A 18 2.94 8.87 -22.98
CA HIS A 18 2.79 8.24 -21.66
C HIS A 18 3.77 8.82 -20.63
N THR A 19 3.48 8.62 -19.35
CA THR A 19 4.41 8.92 -18.25
C THR A 19 4.99 7.61 -17.72
N GLU A 20 6.30 7.55 -17.59
CA GLU A 20 7.00 6.46 -16.93
C GLU A 20 7.24 6.84 -15.47
N ILE A 21 6.99 5.90 -14.57
CA ILE A 21 7.37 5.98 -13.16
C ILE A 21 8.58 5.08 -12.99
N LEU A 22 9.68 5.66 -12.54
CA LEU A 22 10.98 5.02 -12.42
C LEU A 22 11.42 5.03 -10.96
N THR A 23 12.22 4.03 -10.56
CA THR A 23 12.98 4.08 -9.30
C THR A 23 14.04 5.18 -9.37
N GLN A 24 14.65 5.50 -8.22
CA GLN A 24 15.79 6.42 -8.18
C GLN A 24 16.99 5.94 -9.02
N THR A 25 17.12 4.63 -9.22
CA THR A 25 18.18 4.01 -10.04
C THR A 25 17.82 3.91 -11.53
N GLY A 26 16.62 4.36 -11.93
CA GLY A 26 16.17 4.37 -13.32
C GLY A 26 15.47 3.09 -13.79
N GLU A 27 15.10 2.19 -12.87
CA GLU A 27 14.33 0.99 -13.19
C GLU A 27 12.86 1.34 -13.38
N LEU A 28 12.22 0.79 -14.42
CA LEU A 28 10.82 1.06 -14.73
C LEU A 28 9.90 0.37 -13.71
N VAL A 29 9.11 1.19 -13.00
CA VAL A 29 8.10 0.74 -12.03
C VAL A 29 6.72 0.66 -12.68
N ALA A 30 6.34 1.66 -13.47
CA ALA A 30 5.04 1.70 -14.13
C ALA A 30 5.05 2.57 -15.40
N VAL A 31 4.14 2.27 -16.33
CA VAL A 31 3.84 3.10 -17.50
C VAL A 31 2.39 3.56 -17.42
N VAL A 32 2.19 4.87 -17.45
CA VAL A 32 0.92 5.55 -17.27
C VAL A 32 0.57 6.21 -18.61
N GLY A 33 -0.29 5.58 -19.40
CA GLY A 33 -0.75 6.15 -20.68
C GLY A 33 -1.40 7.52 -20.51
N SER A 34 -1.44 8.35 -21.55
CA SER A 34 -2.12 9.67 -21.52
C SER A 34 -3.60 9.59 -21.07
N ASP A 35 -4.29 8.47 -21.32
CA ASP A 35 -5.64 8.20 -20.81
C ASP A 35 -5.70 7.92 -19.30
N ALA A 36 -4.58 7.63 -18.66
CA ALA A 36 -4.53 7.29 -17.24
C ALA A 36 -4.72 8.49 -16.29
N LEU A 37 -4.64 9.72 -16.81
CA LEU A 37 -5.14 10.92 -16.08
C LEU A 37 -6.65 10.80 -15.76
N ARG A 38 -7.42 10.05 -16.55
CA ARG A 38 -8.82 9.70 -16.22
C ARG A 38 -8.92 8.50 -15.27
N ALA A 39 -7.99 7.55 -15.35
CA ALA A 39 -7.94 6.36 -14.50
C ALA A 39 -7.55 6.63 -13.03
N ASN A 40 -6.79 7.70 -12.77
CA ASN A 40 -6.47 8.17 -11.40
C ASN A 40 -7.67 8.75 -10.63
N ARG A 41 -8.85 8.86 -11.27
CA ARG A 41 -10.12 9.09 -10.58
C ARG A 41 -10.79 7.80 -10.10
N SER A 42 -10.27 6.63 -10.48
CA SER A 42 -10.86 5.37 -10.03
C SER A 42 -10.64 5.20 -8.52
N PRO A 43 -11.66 4.71 -7.77
CA PRO A 43 -11.54 4.44 -6.34
C PRO A 43 -10.29 3.62 -5.96
N ASN A 44 -9.82 2.78 -6.87
CA ASN A 44 -8.64 1.93 -6.68
C ASN A 44 -7.33 2.74 -6.57
N ALA A 45 -7.19 3.84 -7.31
CA ALA A 45 -5.99 4.69 -7.21
C ALA A 45 -5.92 5.41 -5.85
N ARG A 46 -7.07 5.84 -5.31
CA ARG A 46 -7.16 6.43 -3.96
C ARG A 46 -6.88 5.39 -2.87
N LEU A 47 -7.35 4.16 -3.05
CA LEU A 47 -7.09 3.05 -2.13
C LEU A 47 -5.60 2.73 -2.05
N ILE A 48 -4.90 2.69 -3.21
CA ILE A 48 -3.46 2.46 -3.27
C ILE A 48 -2.69 3.61 -2.60
N ALA A 49 -3.08 4.86 -2.85
CA ALA A 49 -2.44 6.02 -2.24
C ALA A 49 -2.62 6.07 -0.71
N ALA A 50 -3.75 5.60 -0.19
CA ALA A 50 -4.02 5.51 1.24
C ALA A 50 -3.34 4.32 1.94
N ALA A 51 -2.74 3.38 1.18
CA ALA A 51 -2.18 2.16 1.75
C ALA A 51 -1.12 2.39 2.85
N PRO A 52 -0.21 3.39 2.76
CA PRO A 52 0.73 3.69 3.84
C PRO A 52 0.04 4.15 5.13
N ASP A 53 -0.90 5.09 5.02
CA ASP A 53 -1.65 5.61 6.18
C ASP A 53 -2.52 4.52 6.82
N LEU A 54 -3.10 3.63 6.01
CA LEU A 54 -3.86 2.48 6.49
C LEU A 54 -2.99 1.44 7.21
N LEU A 55 -1.75 1.23 6.76
CA LEU A 55 -0.78 0.37 7.45
C LEU A 55 -0.39 0.98 8.80
N GLU A 56 -0.11 2.28 8.84
CA GLU A 56 0.20 2.98 10.10
C GLU A 56 -0.96 2.89 11.10
N ALA A 57 -2.19 3.12 10.64
CA ALA A 57 -3.39 2.99 11.46
C ALA A 57 -3.59 1.56 11.97
N ALA A 58 -3.39 0.55 11.13
CA ALA A 58 -3.50 -0.86 11.52
C ALA A 58 -2.44 -1.23 12.58
N GLN A 59 -1.21 -0.75 12.42
CA GLN A 59 -0.13 -0.99 13.39
C GLN A 59 -0.42 -0.30 14.73
N ALA A 60 -0.92 0.94 14.71
CA ALA A 60 -1.34 1.65 15.92
C ALA A 60 -2.47 0.91 16.63
N ALA A 61 -3.49 0.45 15.90
CA ALA A 61 -4.58 -0.34 16.46
C ALA A 61 -4.10 -1.66 17.07
N TRP A 62 -3.15 -2.35 16.42
CA TRP A 62 -2.53 -3.57 16.93
C TRP A 62 -1.79 -3.32 18.24
N ASN A 63 -1.08 -2.20 18.37
CA ASN A 63 -0.37 -1.87 19.60
C ASN A 63 -1.35 -1.60 20.77
N CYS A 64 -2.49 -0.95 20.49
CA CYS A 64 -3.50 -0.64 21.51
C CYS A 64 -4.38 -1.84 21.87
N ILE A 65 -4.46 -2.89 21.04
CA ILE A 65 -5.38 -4.01 21.27
C ILE A 65 -5.11 -4.78 22.55
N GLY A 66 -3.86 -4.72 23.05
CA GLY A 66 -3.44 -5.30 24.32
C GLY A 66 -4.17 -4.72 25.52
N GLU A 67 -4.61 -3.46 25.43
CA GLU A 67 -5.28 -2.69 26.49
C GLU A 67 -6.77 -3.00 26.60
N LEU A 68 -7.36 -3.64 25.59
CA LEU A 68 -8.77 -4.02 25.59
C LEU A 68 -9.03 -5.26 26.47
N PRO A 69 -10.21 -5.39 27.09
CA PRO A 69 -10.57 -6.59 27.85
C PRO A 69 -10.44 -7.88 27.01
N PRO A 70 -10.07 -9.02 27.62
CA PRO A 70 -9.86 -10.29 26.94
C PRO A 70 -11.18 -10.92 26.51
N THR A 71 -11.78 -10.35 25.47
CA THR A 71 -13.03 -10.79 24.87
C THR A 71 -12.77 -11.54 23.57
N GLN A 72 -13.75 -12.32 23.12
CA GLN A 72 -13.69 -12.96 21.80
C GLN A 72 -13.52 -11.94 20.67
N ALA A 73 -14.21 -10.79 20.76
CA ALA A 73 -14.08 -9.69 19.80
C ALA A 73 -12.65 -9.14 19.73
N ARG A 74 -11.92 -9.08 20.86
CA ARG A 74 -10.50 -8.69 20.87
C ARG A 74 -9.65 -9.67 20.05
N VAL A 75 -9.87 -10.98 20.21
CA VAL A 75 -9.14 -12.01 19.49
C VAL A 75 -9.40 -11.91 17.98
N GLU A 76 -10.66 -11.71 17.60
CA GLU A 76 -11.07 -11.56 16.20
C GLU A 76 -10.45 -10.31 15.55
N VAL A 77 -10.53 -9.16 16.22
CA VAL A 77 -9.92 -7.92 15.72
C VAL A 77 -8.40 -8.06 15.63
N ALA A 78 -7.76 -8.75 16.58
CA ALA A 78 -6.33 -9.03 16.51
C ALA A 78 -6.00 -9.84 15.24
N GLN A 79 -6.69 -10.95 15.00
CA GLN A 79 -6.45 -11.77 13.80
C GLN A 79 -6.62 -10.96 12.49
N LEU A 80 -7.63 -10.07 12.44
CA LEU A 80 -7.86 -9.20 11.29
C LEU A 80 -6.74 -8.18 11.10
N LEU A 81 -6.29 -7.53 12.17
CA LEU A 81 -5.19 -6.56 12.12
C LEU A 81 -3.88 -7.23 11.71
N GLN A 82 -3.57 -8.39 12.28
CA GLN A 82 -2.39 -9.16 11.93
C GLN A 82 -2.40 -9.52 10.44
N ALA A 83 -3.50 -10.08 9.93
CA ALA A 83 -3.61 -10.44 8.52
C ALA A 83 -3.49 -9.21 7.60
N ALA A 84 -4.10 -8.07 7.97
CA ALA A 84 -4.01 -6.83 7.20
C ALA A 84 -2.57 -6.29 7.15
N ILE A 85 -1.86 -6.30 8.29
CA ILE A 85 -0.45 -5.88 8.37
C ILE A 85 0.42 -6.81 7.53
N GLU A 86 0.33 -8.12 7.73
CA GLU A 86 1.10 -9.13 6.98
C GLU A 86 0.90 -8.98 5.46
N LYS A 87 -0.34 -8.74 5.02
CA LYS A 87 -0.65 -8.51 3.62
C LYS A 87 -0.05 -7.20 3.10
N ALA A 88 -0.13 -6.13 3.89
CA ALA A 88 0.42 -4.84 3.52
C ALA A 88 1.94 -4.89 3.36
N ILE A 89 2.66 -5.56 4.27
CA ILE A 89 4.14 -5.67 4.24
C ILE A 89 4.66 -6.77 3.31
N GLY A 90 3.79 -7.52 2.63
CA GLY A 90 4.16 -8.57 1.68
C GLY A 90 4.64 -9.87 2.32
N VAL A 91 4.20 -10.18 3.55
CA VAL A 91 4.50 -11.45 4.25
C VAL A 91 3.56 -12.58 3.83
N GLN A 92 2.33 -12.28 3.42
CA GLN A 92 1.42 -13.26 2.80
C GLN A 92 1.50 -13.24 1.26
N PRO A 93 1.43 -14.40 0.58
CA PRO A 93 1.42 -14.52 -0.88
C PRO A 93 0.14 -13.97 -1.53
#